data_AF-A0A1W2A1Z2-F1
#
_entry.id   AF-A0A1W2A1Z2-F1
#
_cell.length_a   1.000
_cell.length_b   1.000
_cell.length_c   1.000
_cell.angle_alpha   90.00
_cell.angle_beta   90.00
_cell.angle_gamma   90.00
#
_symmetry.space_group_name_H-M   'P 1'
#
loop_
_entity.id
_entity.type
_entity.pdbx_description
1 polymer ?
#
loop_
_entity_poly.entity_id
_entity_poly.type
_entity_poly.pdbx_seq_one_letter_code
_entity_poly.pdbx_strand_id
1 'polypeptide(L)'
;MRQPTPRHDRHRLTHAIKGAVNEGTMGSLLPIFNTASEVGYGAVISSLAAFTTIKDAVLGVSGNPLISLALSVNVLAGITGSASGGMSIALEALGDQFKTMAVEQGISLELVHRVTAISSGGFDALPHNGAVITLLAICGLSHRQSYKDIAVVAIAVPVLALVTIIVLGSLFGSF
;
A
#
# COMPACT_ATOMS: atom_id res chain seq x y z
N MET A 1 -5.01 -14.90 -53.48
CA MET A 1 -4.77 -14.68 -52.03
C MET A 1 -3.61 -15.54 -51.58
N ARG A 2 -2.42 -14.96 -51.33
CA ARG A 2 -1.29 -15.71 -50.74
C ARG A 2 -1.43 -15.67 -49.22
N GLN A 3 -1.53 -16.83 -48.57
CA GLN A 3 -1.49 -16.90 -47.10
C GLN A 3 -0.11 -16.42 -46.59
N PRO A 4 -0.05 -15.65 -45.49
CA PRO A 4 1.21 -15.22 -44.90
C PRO A 4 2.01 -16.44 -44.41
N THR A 5 3.31 -16.46 -44.70
CA THR A 5 4.20 -17.58 -44.35
C THR A 5 4.61 -17.54 -42.88
N PRO A 6 4.78 -18.69 -42.20
CA PRO A 6 5.04 -18.78 -40.75
C PRO A 6 6.33 -18.11 -40.26
N ARG A 7 7.26 -17.77 -41.16
CA ARG A 7 8.46 -16.98 -40.83
C ARG A 7 8.17 -15.49 -40.62
N HIS A 8 7.13 -14.95 -41.26
CA HIS A 8 6.81 -13.52 -41.16
C HIS A 8 6.16 -13.17 -39.81
N ASP A 9 5.34 -14.08 -39.26
CA ASP A 9 4.71 -13.91 -37.94
C ASP A 9 5.69 -13.96 -36.78
N ARG A 10 6.72 -14.82 -36.84
CA ARG A 10 7.76 -14.85 -35.80
C ARG A 10 8.50 -13.52 -35.68
N HIS A 11 8.86 -12.88 -36.79
CA HIS A 11 9.57 -11.60 -36.77
C HIS A 11 8.70 -10.47 -36.20
N ARG A 12 7.40 -10.46 -36.53
CA ARG A 12 6.44 -9.49 -35.97
C ARG A 12 6.24 -9.69 -34.47
N LEU A 13 6.13 -10.93 -34.02
CA LEU A 13 6.01 -11.28 -32.60
C LEU A 13 7.26 -10.86 -31.82
N THR A 14 8.47 -11.14 -32.30
CA THR A 14 9.70 -10.73 -31.62
C THR A 14 9.82 -9.21 -31.53
N HIS A 15 9.39 -8.48 -32.57
CA HIS A 15 9.40 -7.03 -32.57
C HIS A 15 8.35 -6.45 -31.61
N ALA A 16 7.17 -7.05 -31.55
CA ALA A 16 6.10 -6.67 -30.62
C ALA A 16 6.51 -6.94 -29.16
N ILE A 17 7.14 -8.08 -28.88
CA ILE A 17 7.64 -8.41 -27.53
C ILE A 17 8.74 -7.44 -27.13
N LYS A 18 9.71 -7.16 -28.01
CA LYS A 18 10.75 -6.16 -27.73
C LYS A 18 10.17 -4.77 -27.45
N GLY A 19 9.17 -4.36 -28.23
CA GLY A 19 8.44 -3.11 -28.00
C GLY A 19 7.76 -3.09 -26.63
N ALA A 20 6.97 -4.12 -26.31
CA ALA A 20 6.27 -4.23 -25.03
C ALA A 20 7.22 -4.28 -23.82
N VAL A 21 8.36 -4.98 -23.93
CA VAL A 21 9.38 -5.01 -22.87
C VAL A 21 10.01 -3.62 -22.69
N ASN A 22 10.29 -2.91 -23.78
CA ASN A 22 10.88 -1.58 -23.70
C ASN A 22 9.89 -0.56 -23.12
N GLU A 23 8.62 -0.59 -23.53
CA GLU A 23 7.54 0.22 -22.96
C GLU A 23 7.32 -0.11 -21.48
N GLY A 24 7.29 -1.39 -21.11
CA GLY A 24 7.19 -1.83 -19.72
C GLY A 24 8.36 -1.35 -18.86
N THR A 25 9.58 -1.42 -19.40
CA THR A 25 10.80 -0.94 -18.72
C THR A 25 10.69 0.56 -18.46
N MET A 26 10.38 1.35 -19.49
CA MET A 26 10.22 2.79 -19.37
C MET A 26 9.05 3.18 -18.46
N GLY A 27 7.93 2.45 -18.52
CA GLY A 27 6.76 2.65 -17.66
C GLY A 27 7.02 2.32 -16.18
N SER A 28 7.93 1.40 -15.90
CA SER A 28 8.28 1.00 -14.53
C SER A 28 9.18 2.00 -13.80
N LEU A 29 9.87 2.89 -14.52
CA LEU A 29 10.84 3.82 -13.91
C LEU A 29 10.20 4.74 -12.88
N LEU A 30 9.03 5.31 -13.18
CA LEU A 30 8.33 6.19 -12.24
C LEU A 30 7.96 5.47 -10.92
N PRO A 31 7.29 4.30 -10.93
CA PRO A 31 7.10 3.50 -9.73
C PRO A 31 8.39 3.19 -8.97
N ILE A 32 9.45 2.79 -9.67
CA ILE A 32 10.75 2.45 -9.05
C ILE A 32 11.35 3.66 -8.34
N PHE A 33 11.36 4.84 -8.97
CA PHE A 33 11.88 6.06 -8.36
C PHE A 33 11.08 6.51 -7.15
N ASN A 34 9.76 6.32 -7.15
CA ASN A 34 8.92 6.60 -5.99
C ASN A 34 9.32 5.71 -4.80
N THR A 35 9.39 4.38 -5.01
CA THR A 35 9.81 3.44 -3.95
C THR A 35 11.23 3.74 -3.45
N ALA A 36 12.20 3.99 -4.36
CA ALA A 36 13.57 4.30 -3.97
C ALA A 36 13.65 5.62 -3.16
N SER A 37 12.83 6.62 -3.51
CA SER A 37 12.75 7.89 -2.82
C SER A 37 12.10 7.75 -1.43
N GLU A 38 11.08 6.89 -1.30
CA GLU A 38 10.47 6.54 0.00
C GLU A 38 11.48 5.87 0.94
N VAL A 39 12.27 4.91 0.45
CA VAL A 39 13.35 4.26 1.23
C VAL A 39 14.39 5.29 1.68
N GLY A 40 14.86 6.15 0.76
CA GLY A 40 15.81 7.21 1.09
C GLY A 40 15.26 8.20 2.12
N TYR A 41 14.00 8.60 2.00
CA TYR A 41 13.32 9.46 2.96
C TYR A 41 13.21 8.78 4.33
N GLY A 42 12.78 7.52 4.38
CA GLY A 42 12.68 6.74 5.62
C GLY A 42 14.02 6.63 6.36
N ALA A 43 15.11 6.39 5.64
CA ALA A 43 16.46 6.37 6.20
C ALA A 43 16.89 7.72 6.79
N VAL A 44 16.53 8.84 6.16
CA VAL A 44 16.81 10.18 6.68
C VAL A 44 15.95 10.46 7.93
N ILE A 45 14.65 10.18 7.87
CA ILE A 45 13.74 10.42 9.00
C ILE A 45 14.12 9.58 10.22
N SER A 46 14.48 8.31 10.04
CA SER A 46 14.87 7.43 11.15
C SER A 46 16.14 7.90 11.87
N SER A 47 17.00 8.69 11.20
CA SER A 47 18.20 9.29 11.79
C SER A 47 17.93 10.53 12.66
N LEU A 48 16.74 11.13 12.57
CA LEU A 48 16.40 12.35 13.31
C LEU A 48 16.09 12.05 14.78
N ALA A 49 16.63 12.85 15.70
CA ALA A 49 16.33 12.73 17.14
C ALA A 49 14.83 12.88 17.46
N ALA A 50 14.08 13.67 16.68
CA ALA A 50 12.63 13.83 16.86
C ALA A 50 11.82 12.57 16.50
N PHE A 51 12.39 11.68 15.68
CA PHE A 51 11.71 10.46 15.25
C PHE A 51 11.45 9.51 16.42
N THR A 52 12.33 9.47 17.43
CA THR A 52 12.12 8.63 18.61
C THR A 52 10.84 9.00 19.36
N THR A 53 10.55 10.30 19.51
CA THR A 53 9.32 10.77 20.15
C THR A 53 8.07 10.35 19.38
N ILE A 54 8.09 10.46 18.06
CA ILE A 54 6.95 10.06 17.20
C ILE A 54 6.76 8.55 17.27
N LYS A 55 7.86 7.80 17.15
CA LYS A 55 7.89 6.36 17.30
C LYS A 55 7.29 5.93 18.64
N ASP A 56 7.74 6.51 19.75
CA ASP A 56 7.25 6.16 21.08
C ASP A 56 5.76 6.51 21.26
N ALA A 57 5.30 7.63 20.67
CA ALA A 57 3.89 7.99 20.65
C ALA A 57 3.04 6.95 19.88
N VAL A 58 3.52 6.49 18.72
CA VAL A 58 2.85 5.47 17.89
C VAL A 58 2.83 4.11 18.58
N LEU A 59 3.95 3.69 19.15
CA LEU A 59 4.05 2.42 19.89
C LEU A 59 3.21 2.45 21.18
N GLY A 60 3.06 3.62 21.80
CA GLY A 60 2.24 3.83 22.99
C GLY A 60 0.73 3.82 22.76
N VAL A 61 0.26 3.79 21.50
CA VAL A 61 -1.19 3.79 21.20
C VAL A 61 -1.88 2.51 21.69
N SER A 62 -1.20 1.36 21.60
CA SER A 62 -1.73 0.07 22.03
C SER A 62 -0.62 -0.90 22.37
N GLY A 63 -0.85 -1.75 23.39
CA GLY A 63 0.03 -2.87 23.69
C GLY A 63 0.00 -3.99 22.64
N ASN A 64 -1.02 -3.99 21.76
CA ASN A 64 -1.11 -4.93 20.65
C ASN A 64 -0.42 -4.35 19.40
N PRO A 65 0.70 -4.93 18.93
CA PRO A 65 1.49 -4.40 17.82
C PRO A 65 0.70 -4.40 16.50
N LEU A 66 -0.29 -5.29 16.32
CA LEU A 66 -1.13 -5.30 15.13
C LEU A 66 -1.99 -4.03 15.03
N ILE A 67 -2.49 -3.52 16.16
CA ILE A 67 -3.31 -2.31 16.20
C ILE A 67 -2.44 -1.09 15.91
N SER A 68 -1.31 -0.96 16.59
CA SER A 68 -0.38 0.17 16.40
C SER A 68 0.17 0.20 14.96
N LEU A 69 0.51 -0.96 14.40
CA LEU A 69 0.92 -1.11 13.00
C LEU A 69 -0.21 -0.71 12.04
N ALA A 70 -1.41 -1.23 12.25
CA ALA A 70 -2.56 -0.95 11.40
C ALA A 70 -2.90 0.54 11.36
N LEU A 71 -2.87 1.21 12.50
CA LEU A 71 -3.07 2.65 12.60
C LEU A 71 -1.95 3.43 11.90
N SER A 72 -0.70 3.02 12.08
CA SER A 72 0.45 3.66 11.44
C SER A 72 0.33 3.62 9.91
N VAL A 73 0.05 2.45 9.35
CA VAL A 73 -0.09 2.24 7.91
C VAL A 73 -1.29 3.03 7.37
N ASN A 74 -2.44 2.97 8.03
CA ASN A 74 -3.63 3.70 7.60
C ASN A 74 -3.42 5.21 7.62
N VAL A 75 -2.86 5.77 8.70
CA VAL A 75 -2.63 7.21 8.80
C VAL A 75 -1.66 7.68 7.72
N LEU A 76 -0.58 6.94 7.49
CA LEU A 76 0.38 7.29 6.44
C LEU A 76 -0.21 7.13 5.04
N ALA A 77 -0.97 6.06 4.77
CA ALA A 77 -1.71 5.89 3.51
C ALA A 77 -2.73 7.02 3.28
N GLY A 78 -3.37 7.48 4.34
CA GLY A 78 -4.27 8.63 4.31
C GLY A 78 -3.55 9.95 4.04
N ILE A 79 -2.40 10.19 4.65
CA ILE A 79 -1.61 11.40 4.40
C ILE A 79 -1.08 11.42 2.96
N THR A 80 -0.57 10.29 2.47
CA THR A 80 -0.02 10.19 1.12
C THR A 80 -1.10 10.09 0.04
N GLY A 81 -2.32 9.66 0.38
CA GLY A 81 -3.36 9.34 -0.60
C GLY A 81 -2.98 8.16 -1.51
N SER A 82 -2.10 7.26 -1.03
CA SER A 82 -1.56 6.13 -1.77
C SER A 82 -1.32 4.95 -0.85
N ALA A 83 -1.99 3.81 -1.13
CA ALA A 83 -1.87 2.60 -0.34
C ALA A 83 -0.42 2.10 -0.25
N SER A 84 0.24 1.91 -1.39
CA SER A 84 1.61 1.39 -1.43
C SER A 84 2.61 2.36 -0.82
N GLY A 85 2.47 3.66 -1.09
CA GLY A 85 3.41 4.65 -0.55
C GLY A 85 3.29 4.82 0.96
N GLY A 86 2.06 4.84 1.49
CA GLY A 86 1.83 4.87 2.93
C GLY A 86 2.36 3.62 3.66
N MET A 87 2.16 2.45 3.07
CA MET A 87 2.72 1.19 3.58
C MET A 87 4.25 1.20 3.58
N SER A 88 4.89 1.60 2.47
CA SER A 88 6.35 1.67 2.37
C SER A 88 6.93 2.57 3.45
N ILE A 89 6.41 3.79 3.60
CA ILE A 89 6.91 4.74 4.59
C ILE A 89 6.74 4.18 6.02
N ALA A 90 5.61 3.55 6.32
CA ALA A 90 5.36 2.98 7.64
C ALA A 90 6.32 1.83 7.96
N LEU A 91 6.53 0.92 7.00
CA LEU A 91 7.40 -0.24 7.17
C LEU A 91 8.89 0.13 7.18
N GLU A 92 9.32 1.10 6.37
CA GLU A 92 10.69 1.60 6.38
C GLU A 92 11.04 2.25 7.72
N ALA A 93 10.08 2.97 8.31
CA ALA A 93 10.28 3.68 9.55
C ALA A 93 10.16 2.78 10.80
N LEU A 94 9.19 1.87 10.82
CA LEU A 94 8.75 1.14 12.04
C LEU A 94 8.68 -0.38 11.88
N GLY A 95 8.89 -0.91 10.67
CA GLY A 95 8.67 -2.33 10.35
C GLY A 95 9.51 -3.28 11.21
N ASP A 96 10.79 -2.97 11.42
CA ASP A 96 11.68 -3.79 12.25
C ASP A 96 11.26 -3.82 13.73
N GLN A 97 10.70 -2.72 14.24
CA GLN A 97 10.18 -2.67 15.61
C GLN A 97 8.91 -3.51 15.75
N PHE A 98 7.97 -3.36 14.82
CA PHE A 98 6.76 -4.18 14.83
C PHE A 98 7.06 -5.67 14.65
N LYS A 99 8.05 -6.02 13.81
CA LYS A 99 8.54 -7.39 13.69
C LYS A 99 9.09 -7.92 15.02
N THR A 100 9.92 -7.13 15.70
CA THR A 100 10.50 -7.51 17.00
C THR A 100 9.39 -7.72 18.04
N MET A 101 8.46 -6.77 18.17
CA MET A 101 7.31 -6.89 19.09
C MET A 101 6.42 -8.10 18.75
N ALA A 102 6.17 -8.36 17.46
CA ALA A 102 5.38 -9.50 17.04
C ALA A 102 6.03 -10.82 17.47
N VAL A 103 7.34 -10.96 17.26
CA VAL A 103 8.09 -12.16 17.69
C VAL A 103 8.06 -12.32 19.21
N GLU A 104 8.27 -11.24 19.96
CA GLU A 104 8.24 -11.26 21.44
C GLU A 104 6.86 -11.65 22.00
N GLN A 105 5.78 -11.26 21.32
CA GLN A 105 4.41 -11.57 21.72
C GLN A 105 3.88 -12.88 21.11
N GLY A 106 4.71 -13.63 20.39
CA GLY A 106 4.29 -14.88 19.75
C GLY A 106 3.30 -14.71 18.59
N ILE A 107 3.25 -13.51 17.98
CA ILE A 107 2.39 -13.20 16.85
C ILE A 107 3.10 -13.62 15.56
N SER A 108 2.40 -14.40 14.73
CA SER A 108 2.92 -14.84 13.42
C SER A 108 3.16 -13.65 12.49
N LEU A 109 4.32 -13.64 11.81
CA LEU A 109 4.65 -12.63 10.81
C LEU A 109 3.73 -12.67 9.59
N GLU A 110 3.07 -13.81 9.31
CA GLU A 110 2.05 -13.88 8.27
C GLU A 110 0.83 -13.03 8.63
N LEU A 111 0.40 -13.06 9.89
CA LEU A 111 -0.69 -12.22 10.38
C LEU A 111 -0.30 -10.74 10.34
N VAL A 112 0.93 -10.42 10.75
CA VAL A 112 1.49 -9.05 10.63
C VAL A 112 1.42 -8.58 9.18
N HIS A 113 1.86 -9.41 8.22
CA HIS A 113 1.83 -9.06 6.81
C HIS A 113 0.41 -8.83 6.29
N ARG A 114 -0.55 -9.70 6.63
CA ARG A 114 -1.97 -9.54 6.25
C ARG A 114 -2.56 -8.25 6.81
N VAL A 115 -2.33 -7.97 8.10
CA VAL A 115 -2.79 -6.73 8.75
C VAL A 115 -2.20 -5.51 8.05
N THR A 116 -0.90 -5.50 7.75
CA THR A 116 -0.26 -4.42 7.00
C THR A 116 -0.86 -4.24 5.61
N ALA A 117 -1.04 -5.34 4.87
CA ALA A 117 -1.55 -5.33 3.52
C ALA A 117 -3.00 -4.81 3.43
N ILE A 118 -3.83 -5.13 4.41
CA ILE A 118 -5.21 -4.63 4.46
C ILE A 118 -5.25 -3.18 4.94
N SER A 119 -4.38 -2.82 5.88
CA SER A 119 -4.31 -1.46 6.42
C SER A 119 -3.89 -0.42 5.38
N SER A 120 -3.20 -0.81 4.31
CA SER A 120 -2.81 0.14 3.27
C SER A 120 -4.01 0.64 2.45
N GLY A 121 -5.06 -0.17 2.31
CA GLY A 121 -6.27 0.16 1.55
C GLY A 121 -7.39 0.76 2.38
N GLY A 122 -7.14 1.19 3.63
CA GLY A 122 -8.18 1.77 4.48
C GLY A 122 -8.37 3.26 4.20
N PHE A 123 -7.36 4.09 4.48
CA PHE A 123 -7.47 5.55 4.30
C PHE A 123 -6.85 6.08 3.00
N ASP A 124 -6.39 5.21 2.10
CA ASP A 124 -5.80 5.66 0.83
C ASP A 124 -6.83 6.38 -0.05
N ALA A 125 -8.12 6.03 0.01
CA ALA A 125 -9.21 6.61 -0.80
C ALA A 125 -9.84 7.90 -0.24
N LEU A 126 -9.09 8.69 0.54
CA LEU A 126 -9.52 10.02 0.99
C LEU A 126 -9.67 11.01 -0.21
N PRO A 127 -10.34 12.18 -0.04
CA PRO A 127 -10.76 13.01 -1.17
C PRO A 127 -9.63 13.51 -2.09
N HIS A 128 -8.40 13.59 -1.57
CA HIS A 128 -7.20 13.99 -2.28
C HIS A 128 -6.50 12.84 -3.04
N ASN A 129 -7.02 11.61 -2.96
CA ASN A 129 -6.50 10.46 -3.69
C ASN A 129 -6.58 10.69 -5.22
N GLY A 130 -5.44 10.57 -5.90
CA GLY A 130 -5.34 10.79 -7.34
C GLY A 130 -6.18 9.84 -8.19
N ALA A 131 -6.33 8.57 -7.77
CA ALA A 131 -7.17 7.59 -8.46
C ALA A 131 -8.67 7.92 -8.32
N VAL A 132 -9.11 8.38 -7.15
CA VAL A 132 -10.49 8.86 -6.92
C VAL A 132 -10.79 10.08 -7.79
N ILE A 133 -9.88 11.06 -7.83
CA ILE A 133 -10.01 12.26 -8.66
C ILE A 133 -10.11 11.88 -10.15
N THR A 134 -9.24 10.97 -10.60
CA THR A 134 -9.21 10.50 -11.99
C THR A 134 -10.48 9.73 -12.36
N LEU A 135 -10.96 8.86 -11.48
CA LEU A 135 -12.21 8.11 -11.66
C LEU A 135 -13.39 9.07 -11.84
N LEU A 136 -13.52 10.06 -10.95
CA LEU A 136 -14.59 11.05 -11.01
C LEU A 136 -14.54 11.87 -12.31
N ALA A 137 -13.34 12.28 -12.74
CA ALA A 137 -13.13 12.99 -13.99
C ALA A 137 -13.54 12.16 -15.22
N ILE A 138 -13.16 10.87 -15.28
CA ILE A 138 -13.52 9.95 -16.37
C ILE A 138 -15.04 9.70 -16.39
N CYS A 139 -15.66 9.54 -15.21
CA CYS A 139 -17.09 9.31 -15.09
C CYS A 139 -17.94 10.58 -15.24
N GLY A 140 -17.34 11.77 -15.32
CA GLY A 140 -18.06 13.05 -15.39
C GLY A 140 -18.86 13.37 -14.12
N LEU A 141 -18.42 12.87 -12.95
CA LEU A 141 -19.09 13.04 -11.66
C LEU A 141 -18.26 13.97 -10.77
N SER A 142 -18.93 14.68 -9.86
CA SER A 142 -18.27 15.47 -8.80
C SER A 142 -18.12 14.66 -7.52
N HIS A 143 -17.15 15.01 -6.67
CA HIS A 143 -17.02 14.42 -5.33
C HIS A 143 -18.33 14.47 -4.54
N ARG A 144 -19.10 15.56 -4.65
CA ARG A 144 -20.39 15.70 -3.96
C ARG A 144 -21.41 14.62 -4.37
N GLN A 145 -21.33 14.13 -5.60
CA GLN A 145 -22.27 13.14 -6.13
C GLN A 145 -21.90 11.71 -5.72
N SER A 146 -20.62 11.33 -5.83
CA SER A 146 -20.23 9.91 -5.73
C SER A 146 -19.27 9.57 -4.60
N TYR A 147 -18.69 10.57 -3.91
CA TYR A 147 -17.66 10.30 -2.90
C TYR A 147 -18.19 9.48 -1.72
N LYS A 148 -19.47 9.60 -1.37
CA LYS A 148 -20.06 8.77 -0.30
C LYS A 148 -20.01 7.28 -0.65
N ASP A 149 -20.37 6.92 -1.87
CA ASP A 149 -20.36 5.53 -2.33
C ASP A 149 -18.92 4.99 -2.38
N ILE A 150 -17.99 5.82 -2.86
CA ILE A 150 -16.55 5.51 -2.87
C ILE A 150 -16.06 5.29 -1.44
N ALA A 151 -16.38 6.18 -0.49
CA ALA A 151 -15.96 6.05 0.89
C ALA A 151 -16.52 4.80 1.57
N VAL A 152 -17.75 4.38 1.24
CA VAL A 152 -18.31 3.14 1.78
C VAL A 152 -17.52 1.93 1.26
N VAL A 153 -17.30 1.84 -0.04
CA VAL A 153 -16.66 0.66 -0.66
C VAL A 153 -15.15 0.62 -0.41
N ALA A 154 -14.49 1.78 -0.47
CA ALA A 154 -13.03 1.89 -0.44
C ALA A 154 -12.45 2.30 0.92
N ILE A 155 -13.27 2.71 1.89
CA ILE A 155 -12.79 3.02 3.26
C ILE A 155 -13.50 2.15 4.29
N ALA A 156 -14.84 2.21 4.33
CA ALA A 156 -15.59 1.54 5.39
C ALA A 156 -15.44 0.01 5.32
N VAL A 157 -15.54 -0.59 4.13
CA VAL A 157 -15.38 -2.05 3.98
C VAL A 157 -13.94 -2.51 4.33
N PRO A 158 -12.86 -1.88 3.82
CA PRO A 158 -11.50 -2.23 4.23
C PRO A 158 -11.25 -2.07 5.73
N VAL A 159 -11.74 -0.99 6.36
CA VAL A 159 -11.62 -0.79 7.82
C VAL A 159 -12.37 -1.88 8.59
N LEU A 160 -13.56 -2.28 8.15
CA LEU A 160 -14.29 -3.39 8.76
C LEU A 160 -13.55 -4.72 8.61
N ALA A 161 -12.98 -4.99 7.43
CA ALA A 161 -12.18 -6.18 7.18
C ALA A 161 -10.93 -6.22 8.08
N LEU A 162 -10.27 -5.07 8.24
CA LEU A 162 -9.11 -4.90 9.11
C LEU A 162 -9.45 -5.19 10.57
N VAL A 163 -10.52 -4.58 11.10
CA VAL A 163 -10.99 -4.84 12.47
C VAL A 163 -11.30 -6.33 12.65
N THR A 164 -11.99 -6.93 11.69
CA THR A 164 -12.34 -8.35 11.72
C THR A 164 -11.10 -9.23 11.79
N ILE A 165 -10.08 -8.97 10.96
CA ILE A 165 -8.85 -9.76 10.92
C ILE A 165 -7.98 -9.55 12.16
N ILE A 166 -7.92 -8.34 12.72
CA ILE A 166 -7.23 -8.10 13.99
C ILE A 166 -7.91 -8.88 15.11
N VAL A 167 -9.24 -8.86 15.19
CA VAL A 167 -10.00 -9.60 16.22
C VAL A 167 -9.81 -11.10 16.06
N LEU A 168 -10.05 -11.64 14.86
CA LEU A 168 -9.88 -13.07 14.60
C LEU A 168 -8.42 -13.51 14.82
N GLY A 169 -7.46 -12.71 14.36
CA GLY A 169 -6.04 -13.00 14.50
C GLY A 169 -5.57 -12.98 15.95
N SER A 170 -6.15 -12.11 16.77
CA SER A 170 -5.88 -12.04 18.21
C SER A 170 -6.51 -13.20 18.98
N LEU A 171 -7.65 -13.75 18.52
CA LEU A 171 -8.36 -14.84 19.19
C LEU A 171 -7.91 -16.24 18.74
N PHE A 172 -7.60 -16.40 17.46
CA PHE A 172 -7.35 -17.71 16.82
C PHE A 172 -5.91 -17.87 16.29
N GLY A 173 -5.08 -16.82 16.34
CA GLY A 173 -3.72 -16.84 15.79
C GLY A 173 -3.68 -16.61 14.28
N SER A 174 -2.62 -17.07 13.60
CA SER A 174 -2.55 -16.99 12.13
C SER A 174 -3.36 -18.11 11.49
N PHE A 175 -4.40 -17.73 10.75
CA PHE A 175 -5.21 -18.61 9.89
C PHE A 175 -5.02 -18.24 8.42
#